data_AF-A0A4Y8VV61-F1
#
_entry.id   AF-A0A4Y8VV61-F1
#
_cell.length_a   1.000
_cell.length_b   1.000
_cell.length_c   1.000
_cell.angle_alpha   90.00
_cell.angle_beta   90.00
_cell.angle_gamma   90.00
#
_symmetry.space_group_name_H-M   'P 1'
#
loop_
_entity.id
_entity.type
_entity.pdbx_description
1 polymer ?
#
loop_
_entity_poly.entity_id
_entity_poly.type
_entity_poly.pdbx_seq_one_letter_code
_entity_poly.pdbx_strand_id
1 'polypeptide(L)'
;MKKVIFTQEWMAMHPYEKPNEVDQYYTELSNEIYHALDDACFTHQFKDVEDAKQLALCIAGYFEDVLSGTCIWKTFTAECKKRYGSYIPFYENEKEFVKNSLNEDDAPYDPDEINISDIKFLCWHHYQQSAYIQEAVPFLFSTIELAAKLVYNLLDKEYETAPENERLREFLCELPTAEDKFLEYRDVLAWFHYNCFFNINNLKRLQFDLEKLARSPQGFNEIIAYSIQIEHTMNSRHNLLALTSAEWLAKISEHHPAHKLWTDIDYKGTRAFRMMKEDEKFFYLKDLYEEEDDPEKASKENQEKAEEGSLIRVLKESTNIGDASSFLSGENVLVCNLFRFGGDWWQTGALLDPTYEDNKAQIEAERNIQKHKKSIHDYNLLKQNGYGDKFVFIEDVKTMKEFLKNIGFELPSNISFPQKYEKGIIVYGSPYTGINISFGTAHCIASPENPYYNAERAAEDSFNIISGNGLPFPYEIVCKLIEKGMLPDANIFTSRYVKEEGLKITQANIQFLADYYLMGRKDKDLSPEELW
;
A
#
# COMPACT_ATOMS: atom_id res chain seq x y z
N MET A 1 2.52 -13.86 36.32
CA MET A 1 3.33 -13.66 35.10
C MET A 1 4.22 -12.43 35.26
N LYS A 2 5.43 -12.40 34.68
CA LYS A 2 6.31 -11.22 34.71
C LYS A 2 5.75 -10.17 33.74
N LYS A 3 5.58 -8.91 34.17
CA LYS A 3 5.16 -7.83 33.25
C LYS A 3 6.33 -7.49 32.31
N VAL A 4 6.07 -7.54 31.01
CA VAL A 4 6.99 -7.24 29.90
C VAL A 4 6.48 -6.05 29.09
N ILE A 5 5.17 -5.91 28.97
CA ILE A 5 4.47 -4.80 28.31
C ILE A 5 3.89 -3.88 29.39
N PHE A 6 4.11 -2.57 29.24
CA PHE A 6 3.65 -1.53 30.14
C PHE A 6 2.50 -0.73 29.52
N THR A 7 1.69 -0.09 30.37
CA THR A 7 0.54 0.71 29.93
C THR A 7 0.93 1.80 28.93
N GLN A 8 2.14 2.37 29.03
CA GLN A 8 2.59 3.37 28.07
C GLN A 8 2.71 2.81 26.64
N GLU A 9 3.13 1.54 26.49
CA GLU A 9 3.22 0.87 25.18
C GLU A 9 1.81 0.60 24.60
N TRP A 10 0.84 0.21 25.44
CA TRP A 10 -0.57 0.09 25.05
C TRP A 10 -1.17 1.44 24.62
N MET A 11 -0.98 2.47 25.44
CA MET A 11 -1.50 3.81 25.19
C MET A 11 -0.90 4.44 23.94
N ALA A 12 0.32 4.06 23.54
CA ALA A 12 0.93 4.54 22.31
C ALA A 12 0.17 4.12 21.03
N MET A 13 -0.72 3.11 21.11
CA MET A 13 -1.59 2.71 20.00
C MET A 13 -2.94 3.43 19.99
N HIS A 14 -3.24 4.23 21.02
CA HIS A 14 -4.56 4.80 21.26
C HIS A 14 -4.59 6.30 20.95
N PRO A 15 -5.76 6.85 20.55
CA PRO A 15 -5.88 8.26 20.17
C PRO A 15 -6.01 9.21 21.37
N TYR A 16 -6.05 8.69 22.60
CA TYR A 16 -6.26 9.45 23.82
C TYR A 16 -5.08 9.29 24.80
N GLU A 17 -4.83 10.28 25.64
CA GLU A 17 -3.60 10.33 26.45
C GLU A 17 -3.73 9.68 27.84
N LYS A 18 -4.92 9.69 28.44
CA LYS A 18 -5.10 9.29 29.83
C LYS A 18 -5.60 7.85 29.93
N PRO A 19 -4.85 6.95 30.58
CA PRO A 19 -5.29 5.57 30.76
C PRO A 19 -6.46 5.49 31.77
N ASN A 20 -7.34 4.52 31.58
CA ASN A 20 -8.37 4.12 32.54
C ASN A 20 -8.29 2.61 32.85
N GLU A 21 -9.33 2.06 33.47
CA GLU A 21 -9.41 0.63 33.81
C GLU A 21 -9.49 -0.29 32.59
N VAL A 22 -10.10 0.15 31.49
CA VAL A 22 -10.15 -0.60 30.22
C VAL A 22 -8.73 -0.73 29.64
N ASP A 23 -7.95 0.34 29.62
CA ASP A 23 -6.56 0.28 29.15
C ASP A 23 -5.68 -0.61 30.04
N GLN A 24 -5.94 -0.61 31.35
CA GLN A 24 -5.24 -1.50 32.28
C GLN A 24 -5.58 -2.96 32.00
N TYR A 25 -6.86 -3.27 31.74
CA TYR A 25 -7.31 -4.61 31.36
C TYR A 25 -6.58 -5.09 30.10
N TYR A 26 -6.60 -4.33 29.01
CA TYR A 26 -5.95 -4.74 27.77
C TYR A 26 -4.41 -4.74 27.85
N THR A 27 -3.81 -3.90 28.70
CA THR A 27 -2.37 -4.00 29.02
C THR A 27 -2.05 -5.34 29.68
N GLU A 28 -2.89 -5.80 30.61
CA GLU A 28 -2.72 -7.08 31.28
C GLU A 28 -2.95 -8.24 30.31
N LEU A 29 -4.03 -8.20 29.52
CA LEU A 29 -4.28 -9.17 28.45
C LEU A 29 -3.13 -9.25 27.45
N SER A 30 -2.56 -8.12 27.03
CA SER A 30 -1.39 -8.08 26.14
C SER A 30 -0.19 -8.83 26.74
N ASN A 31 0.02 -8.75 28.06
CA ASN A 31 1.06 -9.54 28.72
C ASN A 31 0.72 -11.03 28.71
N GLU A 32 -0.54 -11.41 28.95
CA GLU A 32 -0.96 -12.83 28.91
C GLU A 32 -0.80 -13.41 27.51
N ILE A 33 -1.17 -12.67 26.47
CA ILE A 33 -0.93 -13.02 25.06
C ILE A 33 0.57 -13.20 24.80
N TYR A 34 1.42 -12.26 25.27
CA TYR A 34 2.87 -12.38 25.10
C TYR A 34 3.40 -13.69 25.70
N HIS A 35 2.96 -14.06 26.92
CA HIS A 35 3.39 -15.31 27.55
C HIS A 35 2.83 -16.54 26.83
N ALA A 36 1.60 -16.50 26.32
CA ALA A 36 1.06 -17.59 25.49
C ALA A 36 1.87 -17.79 24.19
N LEU A 37 2.31 -16.69 23.55
CA LEU A 37 3.22 -16.75 22.40
C LEU A 37 4.60 -17.29 22.80
N ASP A 38 5.12 -16.94 23.98
CA ASP A 38 6.41 -17.38 24.50
C ASP A 38 6.40 -18.88 24.85
N ASP A 39 5.31 -19.36 25.46
CA ASP A 39 5.08 -20.77 25.77
C ASP A 39 5.04 -21.63 24.50
N ALA A 40 4.54 -21.08 23.39
CA ALA A 40 4.62 -21.69 22.05
C ALA A 40 6.00 -21.53 21.38
N CYS A 41 6.98 -20.91 22.05
CA CYS A 41 8.29 -20.53 21.52
C CYS A 41 8.22 -19.62 20.28
N PHE A 42 7.11 -18.91 20.06
CA PHE A 42 6.90 -18.07 18.88
C PHE A 42 7.64 -16.74 18.99
N THR A 43 7.74 -16.17 20.20
CA THR A 43 8.53 -14.95 20.51
C THR A 43 9.99 -15.08 20.05
N HIS A 44 10.57 -16.29 20.15
CA HIS A 44 11.95 -16.58 19.75
C HIS A 44 12.18 -16.56 18.23
N GLN A 45 11.12 -16.50 17.41
CA GLN A 45 11.25 -16.31 15.97
C GLN A 45 11.67 -14.89 15.62
N PHE A 46 11.33 -13.91 16.46
CA PHE A 46 11.68 -12.51 16.27
C PHE A 46 13.12 -12.25 16.67
N LYS A 47 13.82 -11.40 15.89
CA LYS A 47 15.18 -10.95 16.23
C LYS A 47 15.18 -9.92 17.34
N ASP A 48 14.14 -9.09 17.38
CA ASP A 48 13.93 -8.05 18.37
C ASP A 48 12.73 -8.41 19.26
N VAL A 49 12.92 -8.32 20.57
CA VAL A 49 11.85 -8.55 21.56
C VAL A 49 10.72 -7.53 21.40
N GLU A 50 11.02 -6.32 20.91
CA GLU A 50 10.01 -5.29 20.67
C GLU A 50 9.03 -5.69 19.56
N ASP A 51 9.46 -6.48 18.57
CA ASP A 51 8.55 -7.01 17.54
C ASP A 51 7.58 -8.06 18.11
N ALA A 52 8.06 -8.90 19.03
CA ALA A 52 7.23 -9.87 19.73
C ALA A 52 6.21 -9.19 20.66
N LYS A 53 6.61 -8.13 21.37
CA LYS A 53 5.69 -7.30 22.15
C LYS A 53 4.65 -6.62 21.27
N GLN A 54 5.06 -6.07 20.13
CA GLN A 54 4.15 -5.41 19.20
C GLN A 54 3.10 -6.39 18.65
N LEU A 55 3.47 -7.65 18.38
CA LEU A 55 2.49 -8.68 18.02
C LEU A 55 1.46 -8.90 19.13
N ALA A 56 1.90 -9.00 20.39
CA ALA A 56 0.97 -9.22 21.51
C ALA A 56 0.00 -8.04 21.69
N LEU A 57 0.52 -6.81 21.59
CA LEU A 57 -0.27 -5.57 21.57
C LEU A 57 -1.28 -5.55 20.41
N CYS A 58 -0.86 -5.94 19.21
CA CYS A 58 -1.72 -5.93 18.03
C CYS A 58 -2.83 -7.00 18.10
N ILE A 59 -2.55 -8.18 18.66
CA ILE A 59 -3.59 -9.19 18.91
C ILE A 59 -4.61 -8.68 19.94
N ALA A 60 -4.15 -8.03 21.01
CA ALA A 60 -5.06 -7.41 21.99
C ALA A 60 -5.89 -6.27 21.34
N GLY A 61 -5.30 -5.47 20.46
CA GLY A 61 -6.02 -4.42 19.71
C GLY A 61 -7.04 -4.99 18.71
N TYR A 62 -6.74 -6.13 18.07
CA TYR A 62 -7.72 -6.88 17.28
C TYR A 62 -8.91 -7.33 18.14
N PHE A 63 -8.64 -7.90 19.32
CA PHE A 63 -9.67 -8.34 20.24
C PHE A 63 -10.54 -7.16 20.72
N GLU A 64 -9.91 -6.04 21.07
CA GLU A 64 -10.61 -4.80 21.42
C GLU A 64 -11.47 -4.26 20.27
N ASP A 65 -10.98 -4.29 19.04
CA ASP A 65 -11.73 -3.84 17.85
C ASP A 65 -12.99 -4.66 17.61
N VAL A 66 -12.89 -5.99 17.74
CA VAL A 66 -14.02 -6.91 17.59
C VAL A 66 -15.07 -6.62 18.67
N LEU A 67 -14.67 -6.52 19.94
CA LEU A 67 -15.60 -6.29 21.05
C LEU A 67 -16.20 -4.88 21.03
N SER A 68 -15.40 -3.86 20.74
CA SER A 68 -15.84 -2.46 20.76
C SER A 68 -16.65 -2.06 19.52
N GLY A 69 -16.70 -2.92 18.49
CA GLY A 69 -17.45 -2.69 17.27
C GLY A 69 -16.91 -1.53 16.42
N THR A 70 -15.60 -1.25 16.48
CA THR A 70 -14.96 -0.21 15.67
C THR A 70 -14.85 -0.60 14.18
N CYS A 71 -14.99 -1.89 13.88
CA CYS A 71 -15.07 -2.47 12.53
C CYS A 71 -13.78 -2.39 11.69
N ILE A 72 -12.61 -2.14 12.27
CA ILE A 72 -11.36 -2.04 11.53
C ILE A 72 -11.02 -3.38 10.88
N TRP A 73 -10.96 -4.45 11.69
CA TRP A 73 -10.64 -5.79 11.22
C TRP A 73 -11.73 -6.34 10.30
N LYS A 74 -13.00 -6.16 10.69
CA LYS A 74 -14.15 -6.56 9.87
C LYS A 74 -14.13 -5.95 8.47
N THR A 75 -13.72 -4.68 8.36
CA THR A 75 -13.55 -4.03 7.05
C THR A 75 -12.44 -4.70 6.23
N PHE A 76 -11.33 -5.09 6.87
CA PHE A 76 -10.25 -5.81 6.20
C PHE A 76 -10.69 -7.17 5.65
N THR A 77 -11.42 -7.94 6.44
CA THR A 77 -11.86 -9.28 6.03
C THR A 77 -12.94 -9.21 4.95
N ALA A 78 -13.83 -8.21 5.02
CA ALA A 78 -14.80 -7.93 3.95
C ALA A 78 -14.13 -7.55 2.62
N GLU A 79 -13.08 -6.73 2.66
CA GLU A 79 -12.29 -6.38 1.47
C GLU A 79 -11.53 -7.58 0.90
N CYS A 80 -10.97 -8.44 1.76
CA CYS A 80 -10.37 -9.70 1.32
C CYS A 80 -11.41 -10.59 0.63
N LYS A 81 -12.61 -10.74 1.23
CA LYS A 81 -13.69 -11.54 0.65
C LYS A 81 -14.10 -11.04 -0.72
N LYS A 82 -14.22 -9.71 -0.87
CA LYS A 82 -14.56 -9.05 -2.12
C LYS A 82 -13.50 -9.24 -3.21
N ARG A 83 -12.22 -9.17 -2.86
CA ARG A 83 -11.10 -9.21 -3.84
C ARG A 83 -10.64 -10.63 -4.17
N TYR A 84 -10.62 -11.51 -3.20
CA TYR A 84 -9.98 -12.83 -3.30
C TYR A 84 -10.95 -13.99 -3.06
N GLY A 85 -12.21 -13.72 -2.69
CA GLY A 85 -13.20 -14.77 -2.40
C GLY A 85 -13.06 -15.40 -1.02
N SER A 86 -12.11 -14.93 -0.21
CA SER A 86 -11.82 -15.42 1.15
C SER A 86 -11.68 -14.26 2.13
N TYR A 87 -12.29 -14.37 3.31
CA TYR A 87 -12.23 -13.38 4.41
C TYR A 87 -10.82 -13.23 4.97
N ILE A 88 -10.06 -14.32 5.07
CA ILE A 88 -8.67 -14.31 5.52
C ILE A 88 -7.82 -15.14 4.55
N PRO A 89 -6.82 -14.53 3.88
CA PRO A 89 -5.90 -15.23 3.00
C PRO A 89 -5.25 -16.43 3.70
N PHE A 90 -5.13 -17.55 2.97
CA PHE A 90 -4.55 -18.83 3.40
C PHE A 90 -5.31 -19.59 4.50
N TYR A 91 -5.82 -18.91 5.53
CA TYR A 91 -6.26 -19.54 6.78
C TYR A 91 -7.76 -19.81 6.90
N GLU A 92 -8.65 -19.17 6.11
CA GLU A 92 -10.08 -19.52 6.10
C GLU A 92 -10.29 -20.96 5.59
N ASN A 93 -9.60 -21.31 4.51
CA ASN A 93 -9.75 -22.59 3.81
C ASN A 93 -8.56 -23.53 4.05
N GLU A 94 -7.76 -23.30 5.09
CA GLU A 94 -6.53 -24.07 5.36
C GLU A 94 -6.78 -25.59 5.38
N LYS A 95 -7.92 -26.02 5.96
CA LYS A 95 -8.31 -27.43 6.08
C LYS A 95 -8.46 -28.15 4.73
N GLU A 96 -8.69 -27.42 3.64
CA GLU A 96 -8.75 -27.99 2.29
C GLU A 96 -7.37 -28.42 1.79
N PHE A 97 -6.30 -27.80 2.30
CA PHE A 97 -4.93 -28.00 1.85
C PHE A 97 -4.08 -28.77 2.86
N VAL A 98 -4.33 -28.59 4.16
CA VAL A 98 -3.55 -29.19 5.26
C VAL A 98 -4.48 -29.99 6.15
N LYS A 99 -4.26 -31.31 6.22
CA LYS A 99 -4.88 -32.17 7.23
C LYS A 99 -4.01 -32.18 8.48
N ASN A 100 -4.40 -31.45 9.51
CA ASN A 100 -3.73 -31.44 10.82
C ASN A 100 -4.70 -31.93 11.90
N SER A 101 -4.25 -32.85 12.77
CA SER A 101 -5.01 -33.36 13.91
C SER A 101 -5.35 -32.29 14.95
N LEU A 102 -4.67 -31.14 14.91
CA LEU A 102 -4.98 -30.02 15.79
C LEU A 102 -6.21 -29.22 15.31
N ASN A 103 -6.62 -29.32 14.04
CA ASN A 103 -7.65 -28.46 13.44
C ASN A 103 -9.04 -29.13 13.36
N GLU A 104 -9.19 -30.31 13.96
CA GLU A 104 -10.42 -31.14 13.83
C GLU A 104 -11.65 -30.48 14.47
N ASP A 105 -11.46 -29.61 15.47
CA ASP A 105 -12.55 -29.00 16.25
C ASP A 105 -12.77 -27.49 15.98
N ASP A 106 -11.98 -26.84 15.11
CA ASP A 106 -12.13 -25.39 14.89
C ASP A 106 -13.48 -25.08 14.19
N ALA A 107 -14.24 -24.13 14.72
CA ALA A 107 -15.50 -23.67 14.15
C ALA A 107 -15.31 -23.08 12.74
N PRO A 108 -16.38 -23.05 11.90
CA PRO A 108 -16.36 -22.30 10.65
C PRO A 108 -16.05 -20.81 10.90
N TYR A 109 -15.41 -20.16 9.92
CA TYR A 109 -15.11 -18.73 10.02
C TYR A 109 -16.39 -17.89 10.13
N ASP A 110 -16.46 -17.05 11.17
CA ASP A 110 -17.56 -16.09 11.36
C ASP A 110 -16.99 -14.66 11.40
N PRO A 111 -17.32 -13.78 10.44
CA PRO A 111 -16.80 -12.42 10.40
C PRO A 111 -17.27 -11.51 11.56
N ASP A 112 -18.24 -11.96 12.37
CA ASP A 112 -18.75 -11.23 13.53
C ASP A 112 -18.16 -11.72 14.87
N GLU A 113 -17.32 -12.75 14.87
CA GLU A 113 -16.68 -13.31 16.07
C GLU A 113 -15.15 -13.28 15.97
N ILE A 114 -14.48 -13.66 17.07
CA ILE A 114 -13.03 -13.93 17.03
C ILE A 114 -12.76 -15.25 16.30
N ASN A 115 -11.74 -15.28 15.44
CA ASN A 115 -11.37 -16.48 14.70
C ASN A 115 -9.90 -16.84 14.92
N ILE A 116 -9.62 -18.14 15.09
CA ILE A 116 -8.24 -18.62 15.12
C ILE A 116 -7.48 -18.27 13.83
N SER A 117 -8.15 -18.26 12.68
CA SER A 117 -7.58 -17.85 11.39
C SER A 117 -7.11 -16.40 11.37
N ASP A 118 -7.78 -15.49 12.08
CA ASP A 118 -7.35 -14.09 12.22
C ASP A 118 -6.03 -14.01 13.00
N ILE A 119 -5.93 -14.76 14.10
CA ILE A 119 -4.73 -14.81 14.94
C ILE A 119 -3.55 -15.40 14.17
N LYS A 120 -3.76 -16.47 13.39
CA LYS A 120 -2.72 -17.02 12.49
C LYS A 120 -2.25 -15.98 11.47
N PHE A 121 -3.18 -15.23 10.88
CA PHE A 121 -2.82 -14.15 9.96
C PHE A 121 -2.00 -13.06 10.63
N LEU A 122 -2.42 -12.58 11.82
CA LEU A 122 -1.67 -11.57 12.58
C LEU A 122 -0.26 -12.07 12.92
N CYS A 123 -0.11 -13.31 13.37
CA CYS A 123 1.20 -13.92 13.63
C CYS A 123 2.10 -13.93 12.37
N TRP A 124 1.58 -14.39 11.23
CA TRP A 124 2.34 -14.40 9.98
C TRP A 124 2.66 -12.99 9.48
N HIS A 125 1.67 -12.09 9.49
CA HIS A 125 1.80 -10.73 9.00
C HIS A 125 2.85 -9.95 9.81
N HIS A 126 2.79 -10.02 11.13
CA HIS A 126 3.81 -9.45 12.01
C HIS A 126 5.19 -10.07 11.77
N TYR A 127 5.27 -11.39 11.62
CA TYR A 127 6.56 -12.03 11.39
C TYR A 127 7.17 -11.60 10.04
N GLN A 128 6.38 -11.60 8.97
CA GLN A 128 6.77 -11.09 7.64
C GLN A 128 7.17 -9.61 7.66
N GLN A 129 6.56 -8.78 8.52
CA GLN A 129 6.87 -7.34 8.64
C GLN A 129 8.05 -7.05 9.59
N SER A 130 8.23 -7.85 10.65
CA SER A 130 9.37 -7.76 11.59
C SER A 130 10.70 -8.17 10.94
N ALA A 131 10.57 -9.06 9.97
CA ALA A 131 11.62 -9.47 9.11
C ALA A 131 12.11 -8.28 8.28
N TYR A 132 13.26 -7.70 8.63
CA TYR A 132 14.20 -7.14 7.64
C TYR A 132 14.73 -8.24 6.68
N ILE A 133 13.96 -9.33 6.46
CA ILE A 133 14.32 -10.48 5.65
C ILE A 133 13.81 -10.12 4.25
N GLN A 134 14.74 -10.03 3.30
CA GLN A 134 14.41 -9.77 1.89
C GLN A 134 13.62 -10.93 1.24
N GLU A 135 13.45 -12.04 1.97
CA GLU A 135 12.81 -13.25 1.50
C GLU A 135 11.40 -13.38 2.09
N ALA A 136 10.49 -13.86 1.26
CA ALA A 136 9.12 -14.11 1.62
C ALA A 136 9.01 -15.29 2.59
N VAL A 137 8.20 -15.11 3.63
CA VAL A 137 7.99 -16.12 4.67
C VAL A 137 6.78 -16.98 4.34
N PRO A 138 6.93 -18.33 4.24
CA PRO A 138 5.79 -19.22 4.10
C PRO A 138 4.80 -19.06 5.26
N PHE A 139 3.51 -19.05 4.95
CA PHE A 139 2.45 -18.86 5.95
C PHE A 139 2.12 -20.12 6.77
N LEU A 140 2.68 -21.29 6.41
CA LEU A 140 2.61 -22.48 7.24
C LEU A 140 3.97 -22.85 7.79
N PHE A 141 4.13 -22.76 9.10
CA PHE A 141 5.32 -23.23 9.81
C PHE A 141 4.96 -23.65 11.25
N SER A 142 5.71 -24.62 11.79
CA SER A 142 5.26 -25.45 12.91
C SER A 142 4.90 -24.70 14.20
N THR A 143 5.46 -23.52 14.45
CA THR A 143 5.19 -22.77 15.69
C THR A 143 3.92 -21.93 15.64
N ILE A 144 3.41 -21.60 14.45
CA ILE A 144 2.25 -20.68 14.32
C ILE A 144 0.95 -21.32 14.81
N GLU A 145 0.77 -22.62 14.59
CA GLU A 145 -0.45 -23.36 14.95
C GLU A 145 -0.66 -23.39 16.47
N LEU A 146 0.38 -23.78 17.20
CA LEU A 146 0.33 -23.84 18.66
C LEU A 146 0.16 -22.45 19.27
N ALA A 147 0.90 -21.46 18.76
CA ALA A 147 0.81 -20.07 19.21
C ALA A 147 -0.62 -19.52 19.05
N ALA A 148 -1.21 -19.69 17.86
CA ALA A 148 -2.57 -19.23 17.59
C ALA A 148 -3.61 -19.94 18.47
N LYS A 149 -3.45 -21.25 18.75
CA LYS A 149 -4.37 -22.00 19.64
C LYS A 149 -4.30 -21.53 21.08
N LEU A 150 -3.09 -21.33 21.63
CA LEU A 150 -2.94 -20.85 23.01
C LEU A 150 -3.54 -19.45 23.18
N VAL A 151 -3.28 -18.56 22.21
CA VAL A 151 -3.85 -17.21 22.20
C VAL A 151 -5.36 -17.25 22.00
N TYR A 152 -5.89 -18.02 21.04
CA TYR A 152 -7.33 -18.12 20.79
C TYR A 152 -8.09 -18.58 22.03
N ASN A 153 -7.62 -19.65 22.69
CA ASN A 153 -8.25 -20.15 23.91
C ASN A 153 -8.22 -19.14 25.06
N LEU A 154 -7.20 -18.30 25.12
CA LEU A 154 -7.12 -17.19 26.08
C LEU A 154 -8.19 -16.13 25.75
N LEU A 155 -8.30 -15.71 24.49
CA LEU A 155 -9.28 -14.70 24.06
C LEU A 155 -10.72 -15.21 24.21
N ASP A 156 -11.00 -16.44 23.80
CA ASP A 156 -12.31 -17.09 23.90
C ASP A 156 -12.81 -17.16 25.36
N LYS A 157 -11.92 -17.47 26.30
CA LYS A 157 -12.22 -17.44 27.73
C LYS A 157 -12.64 -16.05 28.23
N GLU A 158 -12.04 -15.00 27.68
CA GLU A 158 -12.27 -13.61 28.10
C GLU A 158 -13.42 -12.94 27.34
N TYR A 159 -13.81 -13.46 26.17
CA TYR A 159 -14.72 -12.85 25.19
C TYR A 159 -16.00 -12.28 25.79
N GLU A 160 -16.66 -13.03 26.67
CA GLU A 160 -17.93 -12.63 27.32
C GLU A 160 -17.78 -11.60 28.45
N THR A 161 -16.55 -11.36 28.91
CA THR A 161 -16.28 -10.54 30.12
C THR A 161 -15.37 -9.35 29.89
N ALA A 162 -14.64 -9.34 28.77
CA ALA A 162 -13.75 -8.26 28.41
C ALA A 162 -14.54 -6.95 28.17
N PRO A 163 -14.05 -5.80 28.67
CA PRO A 163 -14.74 -4.54 28.53
C PRO A 163 -14.65 -3.98 27.10
N GLU A 164 -15.77 -3.42 26.61
CA GLU A 164 -15.78 -2.58 25.40
C GLU A 164 -15.05 -1.25 25.65
N ASN A 165 -14.34 -0.75 24.64
CA ASN A 165 -13.71 0.56 24.70
C ASN A 165 -14.60 1.64 24.07
N GLU A 166 -15.52 2.16 24.86
CA GLU A 166 -16.44 3.22 24.42
C GLU A 166 -15.72 4.49 23.93
N ARG A 167 -14.53 4.82 24.46
CA ARG A 167 -13.77 6.01 24.02
C ARG A 167 -13.19 5.84 22.63
N LEU A 168 -12.69 4.64 22.32
CA LEU A 168 -12.20 4.33 20.98
C LEU A 168 -13.37 4.32 19.99
N ARG A 169 -14.53 3.77 20.39
CA ARG A 169 -15.76 3.81 19.59
C ARG A 169 -16.22 5.25 19.33
N GLU A 170 -16.32 6.09 20.36
CA GLU A 170 -16.67 7.50 20.23
C GLU A 170 -15.71 8.23 19.28
N PHE A 171 -14.40 8.02 19.45
CA PHE A 171 -13.37 8.60 18.59
C PHE A 171 -13.50 8.15 17.13
N LEU A 172 -13.74 6.87 16.84
CA LEU A 172 -13.75 6.37 15.46
C LEU A 172 -15.11 6.42 14.77
N CYS A 173 -16.22 6.53 15.53
CA CYS A 173 -17.57 6.32 15.00
C CYS A 173 -18.51 7.52 15.22
N GLU A 174 -18.21 8.39 16.20
CA GLU A 174 -19.11 9.48 16.61
C GLU A 174 -18.51 10.87 16.41
N LEU A 175 -17.25 10.98 15.95
CA LEU A 175 -16.61 12.27 15.73
C LEU A 175 -17.38 13.13 14.71
N PRO A 176 -17.52 14.44 14.96
CA PRO A 176 -18.19 15.32 14.02
C PRO A 176 -17.49 15.35 12.66
N THR A 177 -18.24 15.11 11.59
CA THR A 177 -17.73 15.18 10.21
C THR A 177 -18.37 16.31 9.42
N ALA A 178 -18.47 17.50 10.01
CA ALA A 178 -18.86 18.70 9.27
C ALA A 178 -17.70 19.19 8.38
N GLU A 179 -17.97 20.01 7.38
CA GLU A 179 -16.95 20.47 6.41
C GLU A 179 -15.79 21.25 7.06
N ASP A 180 -16.02 21.88 8.21
CA ASP A 180 -15.02 22.61 9.00
C ASP A 180 -14.17 21.71 9.91
N LYS A 181 -14.38 20.38 9.87
CA LYS A 181 -13.75 19.37 10.75
C LYS A 181 -12.60 18.60 10.11
N PHE A 182 -11.94 19.22 9.13
CA PHE A 182 -10.79 18.62 8.46
C PHE A 182 -9.62 18.35 9.40
N LEU A 183 -9.33 19.24 10.35
CA LEU A 183 -8.20 19.07 11.27
C LEU A 183 -8.43 17.85 12.19
N GLU A 184 -9.64 17.69 12.70
CA GLU A 184 -10.03 16.51 13.48
C GLU A 184 -9.90 15.23 12.64
N TYR A 185 -10.39 15.24 11.38
CA TYR A 185 -10.20 14.11 10.46
C TYR A 185 -8.71 13.81 10.20
N ARG A 186 -7.88 14.84 10.01
CA ARG A 186 -6.44 14.69 9.78
C ARG A 186 -5.76 14.03 10.98
N ASP A 187 -6.16 14.38 12.19
CA ASP A 187 -5.62 13.79 13.42
C ASP A 187 -6.04 12.31 13.55
N VAL A 188 -7.29 11.97 13.21
CA VAL A 188 -7.74 10.56 13.09
C VAL A 188 -6.92 9.80 12.05
N LEU A 189 -6.70 10.41 10.89
CA LEU A 189 -5.93 9.81 9.81
C LEU A 189 -4.47 9.55 10.22
N ALA A 190 -3.84 10.49 10.92
CA ALA A 190 -2.49 10.34 11.46
C ALA A 190 -2.42 9.22 12.51
N TRP A 191 -3.35 9.18 13.46
CA TRP A 191 -3.44 8.09 14.45
C TRP A 191 -3.63 6.74 13.74
N PHE A 192 -4.57 6.66 12.80
CA PHE A 192 -4.84 5.43 12.07
C PHE A 192 -3.58 4.97 11.34
N HIS A 193 -2.88 5.88 10.67
CA HIS A 193 -1.69 5.55 9.90
C HIS A 193 -0.50 5.08 10.75
N TYR A 194 -0.22 5.73 11.89
CA TYR A 194 1.01 5.51 12.65
C TYR A 194 0.86 4.68 13.92
N ASN A 195 -0.31 4.66 14.53
CA ASN A 195 -0.50 4.16 15.88
C ASN A 195 -1.53 3.03 15.98
N CYS A 196 -2.52 2.96 15.08
CA CYS A 196 -3.51 1.90 15.08
C CYS A 196 -2.85 0.52 14.97
N PHE A 197 -3.36 -0.45 15.74
CA PHE A 197 -2.88 -1.84 15.76
C PHE A 197 -2.79 -2.48 14.36
N PHE A 198 -3.64 -2.02 13.44
CA PHE A 198 -3.77 -2.53 12.09
C PHE A 198 -2.58 -2.17 11.18
N ASN A 199 -1.94 -1.01 11.40
CA ASN A 199 -0.94 -0.45 10.49
C ASN A 199 0.49 -0.61 11.03
N ILE A 200 1.02 -1.83 10.87
CA ILE A 200 2.31 -2.22 11.42
C ILE A 200 3.48 -1.50 10.70
N ASN A 201 4.47 -1.07 11.46
CA ASN A 201 5.75 -0.49 11.01
C ASN A 201 5.69 0.86 10.28
N ASN A 202 4.53 1.46 10.05
CA ASN A 202 4.46 2.79 9.42
C ASN A 202 5.21 3.86 10.22
N LEU A 203 5.10 3.84 11.55
CA LEU A 203 5.88 4.74 12.42
C LEU A 203 7.39 4.48 12.31
N LYS A 204 7.82 3.21 12.27
CA LYS A 204 9.23 2.85 12.07
C LYS A 204 9.75 3.32 10.71
N ARG A 205 8.94 3.24 9.65
CA ARG A 205 9.27 3.76 8.30
C ARG A 205 9.46 5.26 8.32
N LEU A 206 8.54 6.01 8.96
CA LEU A 206 8.69 7.45 9.14
C LEU A 206 9.99 7.78 9.89
N GLN A 207 10.26 7.12 11.02
CA GLN A 207 11.49 7.32 11.79
C GLN A 207 12.74 7.10 10.94
N PHE A 208 12.76 6.05 10.11
CA PHE A 208 13.87 5.78 9.20
C PHE A 208 14.09 6.90 8.16
N ASP A 209 13.03 7.42 7.57
CA ASP A 209 13.15 8.52 6.59
C ASP A 209 13.50 9.86 7.24
N LEU A 210 13.03 10.12 8.46
CA LEU A 210 13.46 11.28 9.26
C LEU A 210 14.94 11.17 9.68
N GLU A 211 15.43 9.97 10.02
CA GLU A 211 16.85 9.74 10.27
C GLU A 211 17.71 9.97 9.01
N LYS A 212 17.24 9.52 7.84
CA LYS A 212 17.92 9.81 6.56
C LYS A 212 17.97 11.31 6.29
N LEU A 213 16.87 12.03 6.51
CA LEU A 213 16.82 13.48 6.36
C LEU A 213 17.83 14.15 7.30
N ALA A 214 17.88 13.74 8.57
CA ALA A 214 18.84 14.28 9.55
C ALA A 214 20.30 14.02 9.16
N ARG A 215 20.59 12.92 8.46
CA ARG A 215 21.93 12.56 7.95
C ARG A 215 22.24 13.13 6.55
N SER A 216 21.28 13.80 5.91
CA SER A 216 21.48 14.39 4.58
C SER A 216 22.48 15.57 4.64
N PRO A 217 23.16 15.90 3.52
CA PRO A 217 24.07 17.06 3.48
C PRO A 217 23.41 18.39 3.86
N GLN A 218 22.10 18.51 3.64
CA GLN A 218 21.30 19.69 3.98
C GLN A 218 20.93 19.75 5.47
N GLY A 219 21.06 18.64 6.21
CA GLY A 219 20.66 18.53 7.61
C GLY A 219 19.15 18.40 7.82
N PHE A 220 18.74 18.28 9.08
CA PHE A 220 17.31 18.20 9.45
C PHE A 220 16.61 19.54 9.21
N ASN A 221 15.47 19.50 8.51
CA ASN A 221 14.61 20.66 8.27
C ASN A 221 13.19 20.32 8.69
N GLU A 222 12.63 21.08 9.64
CA GLU A 222 11.31 20.82 10.23
C GLU A 222 10.17 20.88 9.21
N ILE A 223 10.22 21.78 8.23
CA ILE A 223 9.20 21.91 7.19
C ILE A 223 9.21 20.68 6.28
N ILE A 224 10.41 20.22 5.90
CA ILE A 224 10.57 19.02 5.08
C ILE A 224 10.15 17.77 5.88
N ALA A 225 10.52 17.69 7.16
CA ALA A 225 10.12 16.60 8.04
C ALA A 225 8.60 16.50 8.18
N TYR A 226 7.91 17.63 8.38
CA TYR A 226 6.46 17.71 8.39
C TYR A 226 5.86 17.29 7.04
N SER A 227 6.43 17.73 5.93
CA SER A 227 5.99 17.33 4.59
C SER A 227 6.10 15.81 4.36
N ILE A 228 7.20 15.18 4.79
CA ILE A 228 7.38 13.72 4.73
C ILE A 228 6.30 13.01 5.54
N GLN A 229 6.04 13.48 6.76
CA GLN A 229 5.02 12.90 7.62
C GLN A 229 3.62 12.98 6.98
N ILE A 230 3.28 14.11 6.36
CA ILE A 230 2.00 14.29 5.67
C ILE A 230 1.90 13.40 4.44
N GLU A 231 2.93 13.36 3.59
CA GLU A 231 2.95 12.52 2.38
C GLU A 231 2.78 11.02 2.74
N HIS A 232 3.47 10.55 3.77
CA HIS A 232 3.28 9.20 4.29
C HIS A 232 1.83 8.96 4.74
N THR A 233 1.28 9.86 5.54
CA THR A 233 -0.09 9.73 6.07
C THR A 233 -1.15 9.68 4.95
N MET A 234 -0.97 10.50 3.92
CA MET A 234 -2.00 10.74 2.89
C MET A 234 -1.91 9.76 1.72
N ASN A 235 -0.71 9.31 1.34
CA ASN A 235 -0.48 8.64 0.07
C ASN A 235 0.24 7.29 0.17
N SER A 236 0.80 6.96 1.33
CA SER A 236 1.46 5.66 1.56
C SER A 236 0.49 4.50 1.37
N ARG A 237 0.95 3.45 0.69
CA ARG A 237 0.24 2.17 0.48
C ARG A 237 0.90 0.99 1.20
N HIS A 238 1.65 1.27 2.26
CA HIS A 238 2.29 0.24 3.08
C HIS A 238 1.29 -0.52 3.97
N ASN A 239 0.03 -0.09 4.03
CA ASN A 239 -1.02 -0.78 4.77
C ASN A 239 -1.46 -2.05 4.02
N LEU A 240 -2.19 -2.92 4.72
CA LEU A 240 -2.78 -4.11 4.12
C LEU A 240 -3.60 -3.76 2.86
N LEU A 241 -3.55 -4.66 1.88
CA LEU A 241 -4.23 -4.55 0.58
C LEU A 241 -3.83 -3.33 -0.27
N ALA A 242 -2.68 -2.71 0.06
CA ALA A 242 -2.14 -1.53 -0.59
C ALA A 242 -3.15 -0.37 -0.69
N LEU A 243 -4.06 -0.29 0.29
CA LEU A 243 -4.95 0.85 0.49
C LEU A 243 -4.21 1.95 1.26
N THR A 244 -4.45 3.21 0.91
CA THR A 244 -4.00 4.33 1.75
C THR A 244 -4.81 4.36 3.05
N SER A 245 -4.29 5.03 4.07
CA SER A 245 -5.02 5.18 5.34
C SER A 245 -6.35 5.90 5.17
N ALA A 246 -6.42 6.82 4.21
CA ALA A 246 -7.63 7.56 3.92
C ALA A 246 -8.69 6.66 3.25
N GLU A 247 -8.27 5.75 2.37
CA GLU A 247 -9.15 4.74 1.78
C GLU A 247 -9.63 3.72 2.80
N TRP A 248 -8.79 3.34 3.77
CA TRP A 248 -9.21 2.48 4.88
C TRP A 248 -10.27 3.17 5.75
N LEU A 249 -10.04 4.42 6.17
CA LEU A 249 -11.02 5.16 6.96
C LEU A 249 -12.33 5.37 6.21
N ALA A 250 -12.28 5.60 4.89
CA ALA A 250 -13.47 5.67 4.04
C ALA A 250 -14.26 4.35 4.01
N LYS A 251 -13.60 3.19 4.09
CA LYS A 251 -14.28 1.90 4.11
C LYS A 251 -14.82 1.56 5.49
N ILE A 252 -14.05 1.85 6.54
CA ILE A 252 -14.48 1.66 7.92
C ILE A 252 -15.72 2.52 8.21
N SER A 253 -15.78 3.74 7.67
CA SER A 253 -16.93 4.63 7.82
C SER A 253 -18.20 4.14 7.13
N GLU A 254 -18.14 3.17 6.20
CA GLU A 254 -19.35 2.55 5.63
C GLU A 254 -20.17 1.82 6.71
N HIS A 255 -19.52 1.38 7.80
CA HIS A 255 -20.17 0.79 8.97
C HIS A 255 -20.69 1.84 9.97
N HIS A 256 -20.25 3.10 9.85
CA HIS A 256 -20.52 4.20 10.78
C HIS A 256 -21.13 5.40 10.02
N PRO A 257 -22.47 5.42 9.80
CA PRO A 257 -23.12 6.39 8.92
C PRO A 257 -22.88 7.87 9.26
N ALA A 258 -22.43 8.17 10.47
CA ALA A 258 -22.03 9.51 10.89
C ALA A 258 -20.90 10.08 10.01
N HIS A 259 -20.09 9.24 9.36
CA HIS A 259 -18.81 9.62 8.74
C HIS A 259 -18.86 9.72 7.21
N LYS A 260 -20.01 10.11 6.64
CA LYS A 260 -20.20 10.17 5.18
C LYS A 260 -19.14 11.00 4.45
N LEU A 261 -18.68 12.12 5.02
CA LEU A 261 -17.67 12.98 4.37
C LEU A 261 -16.30 12.31 4.22
N TRP A 262 -15.99 11.29 5.02
CA TRP A 262 -14.72 10.56 4.91
C TRP A 262 -14.66 9.70 3.64
N THR A 263 -15.80 9.42 3.03
CA THR A 263 -15.90 8.68 1.76
C THR A 263 -15.73 9.56 0.52
N ASP A 264 -15.85 10.89 0.67
CA ASP A 264 -15.73 11.87 -0.43
C ASP A 264 -14.46 12.71 -0.27
N ILE A 265 -13.33 12.02 -0.33
CA ILE A 265 -12.00 12.61 -0.19
C ILE A 265 -11.23 12.52 -1.50
N ASP A 266 -10.27 13.42 -1.69
CA ASP A 266 -9.29 13.34 -2.76
C ASP A 266 -7.97 13.94 -2.28
N TYR A 267 -6.87 13.49 -2.86
CA TYR A 267 -5.55 13.95 -2.48
C TYR A 267 -4.70 14.22 -3.72
N LYS A 268 -4.22 15.44 -3.81
CA LYS A 268 -3.18 15.84 -4.74
C LYS A 268 -1.89 15.95 -3.93
N GLY A 269 -0.97 15.02 -4.18
CA GLY A 269 0.41 15.10 -3.70
C GLY A 269 1.11 16.37 -4.17
N THR A 270 2.39 16.52 -3.84
CA THR A 270 3.14 17.73 -4.16
C THR A 270 3.04 18.08 -5.65
N ARG A 271 2.34 19.17 -5.98
CA ARG A 271 2.08 19.67 -7.34
C ARG A 271 2.20 21.18 -7.39
N ALA A 272 2.32 21.72 -8.60
CA ALA A 272 2.36 23.15 -8.87
C ALA A 272 0.99 23.65 -9.36
N PHE A 273 0.52 24.74 -8.75
CA PHE A 273 -0.77 25.34 -9.02
C PHE A 273 -0.60 26.82 -9.37
N ARG A 274 -1.42 27.30 -10.32
CA ARG A 274 -1.55 28.73 -10.62
C ARG A 274 -2.74 29.31 -9.88
N MET A 275 -2.54 30.42 -9.18
CA MET A 275 -3.64 31.15 -8.53
C MET A 275 -4.35 32.03 -9.57
N MET A 276 -5.64 31.81 -9.76
CA MET A 276 -6.43 32.49 -10.79
C MET A 276 -7.19 33.69 -10.23
N LYS A 277 -7.73 33.54 -9.02
CA LYS A 277 -8.46 34.59 -8.30
C LYS A 277 -8.53 34.24 -6.82
N GLU A 278 -8.96 35.21 -6.03
CA GLU A 278 -9.25 35.04 -4.62
C GLU A 278 -10.56 35.75 -4.25
N ASP A 279 -11.22 35.28 -3.20
CA ASP A 279 -12.31 36.00 -2.52
C ASP A 279 -12.00 36.13 -1.01
N GLU A 280 -12.98 36.46 -0.18
CA GLU A 280 -12.77 36.62 1.27
C GLU A 280 -12.30 35.32 1.96
N LYS A 281 -12.72 34.15 1.47
CA LYS A 281 -12.50 32.85 2.14
C LYS A 281 -11.57 31.92 1.37
N PHE A 282 -11.47 32.04 0.04
CA PHE A 282 -10.83 31.06 -0.82
C PHE A 282 -9.79 31.63 -1.77
N PHE A 283 -8.80 30.80 -2.07
CA PHE A 283 -7.98 30.88 -3.27
C PHE A 283 -8.54 29.92 -4.33
N TYR A 284 -8.61 30.35 -5.58
CA TYR A 284 -9.04 29.51 -6.69
C TYR A 284 -7.83 29.16 -7.55
N LEU A 285 -7.48 27.89 -7.53
CA LEU A 285 -6.24 27.39 -8.12
C LEU A 285 -6.52 26.57 -9.38
N LYS A 286 -5.59 26.60 -10.32
CA LYS A 286 -5.55 25.71 -11.48
C LYS A 286 -4.37 24.75 -11.34
N ASP A 287 -4.62 23.45 -11.42
CA ASP A 287 -3.57 22.44 -11.43
C ASP A 287 -2.81 22.48 -12.77
N LEU A 288 -1.52 22.79 -12.72
CA LEU A 288 -0.68 22.89 -13.92
C LEU A 288 -0.42 21.54 -14.59
N TYR A 289 -0.70 20.45 -13.89
CA TYR A 289 -0.49 19.10 -14.36
C TYR A 289 -1.70 18.57 -15.15
N GLU A 290 -2.88 19.12 -14.90
CA GLU A 290 -4.12 18.74 -15.57
C GLU A 290 -4.37 19.56 -16.86
N GLU A 291 -3.55 20.58 -17.13
CA GLU A 291 -3.67 21.36 -18.38
C GLU A 291 -3.55 20.47 -19.63
N GLU A 292 -4.50 20.60 -20.56
CA GLU A 292 -4.42 19.91 -21.86
C GLU A 292 -3.20 20.37 -22.66
N ASP A 293 -2.65 19.46 -23.45
CA ASP A 293 -1.40 19.69 -24.19
C ASP A 293 -1.60 20.63 -25.39
N ASP A 294 -2.84 20.84 -25.84
CA ASP A 294 -3.18 21.61 -27.03
C ASP A 294 -4.42 22.50 -26.79
N PRO A 295 -4.24 23.71 -26.24
CA PRO A 295 -5.34 24.63 -25.98
C PRO A 295 -6.15 24.99 -27.24
N GLU A 296 -5.55 24.89 -28.44
CA GLU A 296 -6.20 25.26 -29.71
C GLU A 296 -7.24 24.22 -30.18
N LYS A 297 -7.20 22.99 -29.67
CA LYS A 297 -8.22 21.96 -29.95
C LYS A 297 -9.45 22.03 -29.05
N ALA A 298 -9.37 22.75 -27.92
CA ALA A 298 -10.53 23.06 -27.11
C ALA A 298 -11.34 24.16 -27.82
N SER A 299 -12.57 23.85 -28.25
CA SER A 299 -13.48 24.87 -28.79
C SER A 299 -13.62 26.02 -27.77
N LYS A 300 -13.68 27.28 -28.23
CA LYS A 300 -13.80 28.46 -27.35
C LYS A 300 -14.95 28.38 -26.33
N GLU A 301 -16.06 27.72 -26.67
CA GLU A 301 -17.18 27.46 -25.74
C GLU A 301 -16.87 26.39 -24.66
N ASN A 302 -15.92 25.48 -24.92
CA ASN A 302 -15.42 24.52 -23.93
C ASN A 302 -14.34 25.15 -23.04
N GLN A 303 -13.58 26.13 -23.54
CA GLN A 303 -12.54 26.82 -22.76
C GLN A 303 -13.14 27.62 -21.60
N GLU A 304 -14.14 28.46 -21.83
CA GLU A 304 -14.73 29.28 -20.74
C GLU A 304 -15.52 28.44 -19.72
N LYS A 305 -16.22 27.37 -20.15
CA LYS A 305 -16.92 26.44 -19.24
C LYS A 305 -15.98 25.49 -18.49
N ALA A 306 -14.87 25.07 -19.11
CA ALA A 306 -13.84 24.29 -18.43
C ALA A 306 -13.07 25.16 -17.43
N GLU A 307 -12.75 26.42 -17.78
CA GLU A 307 -11.99 27.32 -16.94
C GLU A 307 -12.68 27.71 -15.63
N GLU A 308 -14.02 27.80 -15.59
CA GLU A 308 -14.74 28.15 -14.36
C GLU A 308 -15.17 26.92 -13.55
N GLY A 309 -15.34 25.76 -14.21
CA GLY A 309 -15.69 24.48 -13.58
C GLY A 309 -14.51 23.65 -13.08
N SER A 310 -13.26 23.98 -13.46
CA SER A 310 -12.05 23.22 -13.10
C SER A 310 -11.22 23.84 -11.97
N LEU A 311 -11.62 24.98 -11.41
CA LEU A 311 -10.83 25.64 -10.38
C LEU A 311 -10.95 24.91 -9.04
N ILE A 312 -9.80 24.60 -8.47
CA ILE A 312 -9.67 24.01 -7.15
C ILE A 312 -9.87 25.13 -6.13
N ARG A 313 -10.98 25.07 -5.40
CA ARG A 313 -11.34 26.01 -4.34
C ARG A 313 -10.61 25.64 -3.04
N VAL A 314 -9.57 26.39 -2.70
CA VAL A 314 -8.71 26.17 -1.52
C VAL A 314 -9.00 27.17 -0.42
N LEU A 315 -9.18 26.69 0.81
CA LEU A 315 -9.42 27.53 1.98
C LEU A 315 -8.20 28.38 2.34
N LYS A 316 -8.36 29.72 2.41
CA LYS A 316 -7.27 30.64 2.77
C LYS A 316 -6.69 30.33 4.15
N GLU A 317 -7.54 30.02 5.11
CA GLU A 317 -7.16 29.68 6.49
C GLU A 317 -6.28 28.44 6.61
N SER A 318 -6.30 27.57 5.59
CA SER A 318 -5.42 26.40 5.53
C SER A 318 -4.00 26.73 5.04
N THR A 319 -3.76 27.96 4.58
CA THR A 319 -2.47 28.41 4.05
C THR A 319 -1.82 29.44 4.97
N ASN A 320 -0.53 29.70 4.77
CA ASN A 320 0.21 30.79 5.41
C ASN A 320 0.43 32.01 4.49
N ILE A 321 -0.37 32.16 3.42
CA ILE A 321 -0.24 33.24 2.44
C ILE A 321 -0.87 34.52 2.99
N GLY A 322 -0.03 35.51 3.31
CA GLY A 322 -0.48 36.85 3.72
C GLY A 322 -0.70 37.81 2.55
N ASP A 323 0.24 37.82 1.58
CA ASP A 323 0.15 38.63 0.35
C ASP A 323 0.13 37.69 -0.86
N ALA A 324 -0.98 37.72 -1.60
CA ALA A 324 -1.19 36.87 -2.77
C ALA A 324 -0.74 37.51 -4.09
N SER A 325 -0.20 38.74 -4.06
CA SER A 325 0.06 39.54 -5.26
C SER A 325 0.96 38.86 -6.28
N SER A 326 2.03 38.18 -5.84
CA SER A 326 2.95 37.46 -6.75
C SER A 326 2.35 36.19 -7.36
N PHE A 327 1.41 35.54 -6.67
CA PHE A 327 0.68 34.39 -7.22
C PHE A 327 -0.39 34.85 -8.22
N LEU A 328 -1.11 35.93 -7.91
CA LEU A 328 -2.15 36.52 -8.76
C LEU A 328 -1.56 37.16 -10.02
N SER A 329 -0.35 37.72 -9.95
CA SER A 329 0.36 38.23 -11.13
C SER A 329 0.88 37.11 -12.05
N GLY A 330 0.95 35.87 -11.55
CA GLY A 330 1.53 34.72 -12.23
C GLY A 330 3.06 34.66 -12.19
N GLU A 331 3.71 35.55 -11.43
CA GLU A 331 5.16 35.53 -11.21
C GLU A 331 5.59 34.26 -10.47
N ASN A 332 4.86 33.92 -9.39
CA ASN A 332 5.09 32.72 -8.61
C ASN A 332 3.97 31.70 -8.80
N VAL A 333 4.30 30.42 -8.65
CA VAL A 333 3.33 29.32 -8.56
C VAL A 333 3.28 28.79 -7.14
N LEU A 334 2.15 28.20 -6.77
CA LEU A 334 1.99 27.54 -5.49
C LEU A 334 2.40 26.07 -5.62
N VAL A 335 3.46 25.64 -4.94
CA VAL A 335 3.85 24.23 -4.89
C VAL A 335 3.52 23.66 -3.52
N CYS A 336 2.53 22.76 -3.45
CA CYS A 336 2.04 22.21 -2.19
C CYS A 336 1.24 20.91 -2.39
N ASN A 337 0.79 20.31 -1.29
CA ASN A 337 -0.20 19.25 -1.28
C ASN A 337 -1.59 19.82 -1.01
N LEU A 338 -2.60 19.27 -1.68
CA LEU A 338 -3.99 19.62 -1.44
C LEU A 338 -4.79 18.37 -1.07
N PHE A 339 -5.62 18.48 -0.04
CA PHE A 339 -6.54 17.44 0.39
C PHE A 339 -7.98 17.95 0.27
N ARG A 340 -8.83 17.24 -0.46
CA ARG A 340 -10.26 17.54 -0.57
C ARG A 340 -10.98 16.89 0.59
N PHE A 341 -11.72 17.70 1.35
CA PHE A 341 -12.55 17.22 2.44
C PHE A 341 -13.89 17.95 2.37
N GLY A 342 -14.97 17.19 2.15
CA GLY A 342 -16.26 17.76 1.76
C GLY A 342 -16.17 18.49 0.42
N GLY A 343 -16.72 19.70 0.33
CA GLY A 343 -16.73 20.50 -0.89
C GLY A 343 -15.46 21.34 -1.13
N ASP A 344 -14.50 21.36 -0.21
CA ASP A 344 -13.36 22.28 -0.21
C ASP A 344 -12.01 21.57 -0.19
N TRP A 345 -10.98 22.26 -0.70
CA TRP A 345 -9.60 21.81 -0.64
C TRP A 345 -8.83 22.53 0.48
N TRP A 346 -8.04 21.76 1.20
CA TRP A 346 -7.18 22.21 2.28
C TRP A 346 -5.73 22.06 1.86
N GLN A 347 -4.93 23.11 2.06
CA GLN A 347 -3.49 22.99 1.93
C GLN A 347 -2.94 22.18 3.11
N THR A 348 -2.07 21.23 2.79
CA THR A 348 -1.40 20.38 3.78
C THR A 348 0.08 20.22 3.40
N GLY A 349 0.92 19.84 4.36
CA GLY A 349 2.36 19.73 4.14
C GLY A 349 3.05 21.07 3.90
N ALA A 350 4.16 21.04 3.16
CA ALA A 350 4.91 22.25 2.81
C ALA A 350 4.18 23.11 1.76
N LEU A 351 4.35 24.43 1.87
CA LEU A 351 3.91 25.40 0.88
C LEU A 351 5.16 26.15 0.41
N LEU A 352 5.44 26.04 -0.89
CA LEU A 352 6.56 26.71 -1.55
C LEU A 352 6.02 27.67 -2.62
N ASP A 353 6.76 28.74 -2.85
CA ASP A 353 6.41 29.86 -3.72
C ASP A 353 7.46 30.13 -4.82
N PRO A 354 7.90 29.12 -5.59
CA PRO A 354 8.93 29.32 -6.59
C PRO A 354 8.44 30.20 -7.75
N THR A 355 9.37 30.95 -8.34
CA THR A 355 9.15 31.69 -9.58
C THR A 355 8.80 30.74 -10.72
N TYR A 356 7.72 31.04 -11.45
CA TYR A 356 7.21 30.16 -12.51
C TYR A 356 8.20 29.96 -13.64
N GLU A 357 8.79 31.05 -14.15
CA GLU A 357 9.69 30.99 -15.32
C GLU A 357 10.93 30.12 -15.05
N ASP A 358 11.48 30.18 -13.84
CA ASP A 358 12.65 29.37 -13.46
C ASP A 358 12.31 27.87 -13.32
N ASN A 359 11.04 27.52 -13.05
CA ASN A 359 10.61 26.15 -12.72
C ASN A 359 9.70 25.52 -13.78
N LYS A 360 9.31 26.26 -14.82
CA LYS A 360 8.39 25.82 -15.87
C LYS A 360 8.82 24.50 -16.53
N ALA A 361 10.10 24.36 -16.84
CA ALA A 361 10.63 23.15 -17.47
C ALA A 361 10.55 21.91 -16.56
N GLN A 362 10.77 22.07 -15.25
CA GLN A 362 10.63 21.00 -14.28
C GLN A 362 9.16 20.58 -14.14
N ILE A 363 8.25 21.55 -14.01
CA ILE A 363 6.80 21.31 -13.91
C ILE A 363 6.30 20.56 -15.16
N GLU A 364 6.75 20.96 -16.36
CA GLU A 364 6.39 20.27 -17.59
C GLU A 364 6.93 18.83 -17.65
N ALA A 365 8.16 18.61 -17.18
CA ALA A 365 8.74 17.27 -17.10
C ALA A 365 7.95 16.37 -16.13
N GLU A 366 7.64 16.86 -14.93
CA GLU A 366 6.85 16.16 -13.91
C GLU A 366 5.42 15.87 -14.40
N ARG A 367 4.78 16.82 -15.08
CA ARG A 367 3.48 16.62 -15.76
C ARG A 367 3.55 15.51 -16.79
N ASN A 368 4.58 15.49 -17.63
CA ASN A 368 4.73 14.47 -18.67
C ASN A 368 4.95 13.06 -18.07
N ILE A 369 5.61 12.97 -16.91
CA ILE A 369 5.75 11.72 -16.15
C ILE A 369 4.39 11.28 -15.60
N GLN A 370 3.64 12.18 -14.95
CA GLN A 370 2.32 11.85 -14.39
C GLN A 370 1.32 11.40 -15.47
N LYS A 371 1.37 12.00 -16.66
CA LYS A 371 0.54 11.60 -17.80
C LYS A 371 1.08 10.38 -18.56
N HIS A 372 2.14 9.74 -18.08
CA HIS A 372 2.79 8.59 -18.71
C HIS A 372 3.17 8.81 -20.19
N LYS A 373 3.40 10.04 -20.64
CA LYS A 373 3.52 10.35 -22.09
C LYS A 373 4.60 9.54 -22.79
N LYS A 374 5.77 9.45 -22.15
CA LYS A 374 6.90 8.67 -22.67
C LYS A 374 6.58 7.18 -22.68
N SER A 375 6.07 6.64 -21.58
CA SER A 375 5.67 5.23 -21.48
C SER A 375 4.65 4.85 -22.55
N ILE A 376 3.61 5.67 -22.75
CA ILE A 376 2.58 5.45 -23.77
C ILE A 376 3.19 5.51 -25.17
N HIS A 377 4.09 6.47 -25.44
CA HIS A 377 4.81 6.53 -26.71
C HIS A 377 5.63 5.26 -26.97
N ASP A 378 6.45 4.86 -26.01
CA ASP A 378 7.33 3.69 -26.10
C ASP A 378 6.50 2.41 -26.28
N TYR A 379 5.41 2.24 -25.53
CA TYR A 379 4.47 1.14 -25.68
C TYR A 379 3.84 1.08 -27.07
N ASN A 380 3.44 2.23 -27.63
CA ASN A 380 2.83 2.29 -28.95
C ASN A 380 3.78 1.78 -30.06
N LEU A 381 5.10 1.89 -29.89
CA LEU A 381 6.08 1.29 -30.80
C LEU A 381 5.97 -0.25 -30.81
N LEU A 382 5.81 -0.90 -29.65
CA LEU A 382 5.54 -2.35 -29.57
C LEU A 382 4.21 -2.70 -30.22
N LYS A 383 3.15 -1.95 -29.88
CA LYS A 383 1.78 -2.19 -30.37
C LYS A 383 1.69 -2.11 -31.89
N GLN A 384 2.22 -1.05 -32.50
CA GLN A 384 2.22 -0.83 -33.95
C GLN A 384 3.00 -1.91 -34.72
N ASN A 385 3.99 -2.54 -34.08
CA ASN A 385 4.78 -3.63 -34.65
C ASN A 385 4.23 -5.04 -34.30
N GLY A 386 3.05 -5.15 -33.70
CA GLY A 386 2.38 -6.44 -33.43
C GLY A 386 2.82 -7.16 -32.15
N TYR A 387 3.41 -6.42 -31.20
CA TYR A 387 3.93 -6.93 -29.92
C TYR A 387 3.25 -6.35 -28.67
N GLY A 388 2.22 -5.51 -28.81
CA GLY A 388 1.61 -4.77 -27.68
C GLY A 388 1.11 -5.61 -26.50
N ASP A 389 0.72 -6.87 -26.72
CA ASP A 389 0.27 -7.77 -25.65
C ASP A 389 1.22 -8.97 -25.40
N LYS A 390 2.40 -8.99 -26.05
CA LYS A 390 3.28 -10.15 -26.10
C LYS A 390 4.50 -10.02 -25.18
N PHE A 391 4.99 -11.17 -24.75
CA PHE A 391 6.34 -11.33 -24.19
C PHE A 391 7.24 -11.85 -25.31
N VAL A 392 8.27 -11.09 -25.67
CA VAL A 392 9.21 -11.45 -26.74
C VAL A 392 10.46 -12.01 -26.10
N PHE A 393 10.75 -13.30 -26.36
CA PHE A 393 11.91 -14.00 -25.83
C PHE A 393 13.08 -13.95 -26.81
N ILE A 394 14.17 -13.31 -26.42
CA ILE A 394 15.32 -13.01 -27.27
C ILE A 394 16.58 -13.66 -26.67
N GLU A 395 17.43 -14.24 -27.52
CA GLU A 395 18.60 -15.00 -27.06
C GLU A 395 19.65 -14.12 -26.36
N ASP A 396 20.00 -12.98 -26.97
CA ASP A 396 21.12 -12.15 -26.52
C ASP A 396 20.90 -10.65 -26.76
N VAL A 397 21.77 -9.84 -26.14
CA VAL A 397 21.75 -8.36 -26.20
C VAL A 397 21.90 -7.84 -27.64
N LYS A 398 22.61 -8.55 -28.52
CA LYS A 398 22.79 -8.11 -29.90
C LYS A 398 21.46 -8.19 -30.64
N THR A 399 20.79 -9.34 -30.59
CA THR A 399 19.48 -9.54 -31.21
C THR A 399 18.43 -8.63 -30.58
N MET A 400 18.50 -8.39 -29.27
CA MET A 400 17.60 -7.46 -28.58
C MET A 400 17.78 -6.02 -29.08
N LYS A 401 19.02 -5.55 -29.27
CA LYS A 401 19.29 -4.23 -29.85
C LYS A 401 18.76 -4.11 -31.28
N GLU A 402 18.92 -5.15 -32.09
CA GLU A 402 18.37 -5.21 -33.46
C GLU A 402 16.84 -5.17 -33.43
N PHE A 403 16.19 -5.92 -32.53
CA PHE A 403 14.75 -5.90 -32.33
C PHE A 403 14.23 -4.50 -31.96
N LEU A 404 14.82 -3.87 -30.95
CA LEU A 404 14.41 -2.53 -30.49
C LEU A 404 14.56 -1.49 -31.59
N LYS A 405 15.67 -1.55 -32.34
CA LYS A 405 15.87 -0.68 -33.51
C LYS A 405 14.81 -0.88 -34.59
N ASN A 406 14.41 -2.13 -34.85
CA ASN A 406 13.42 -2.44 -35.88
C ASN A 406 12.02 -1.91 -35.53
N ILE A 407 11.67 -1.86 -34.25
CA ILE A 407 10.39 -1.28 -33.79
C ILE A 407 10.46 0.25 -33.65
N GLY A 408 11.62 0.86 -33.93
CA GLY A 408 11.81 2.31 -33.84
C GLY A 408 12.14 2.82 -32.43
N PHE A 409 12.49 1.94 -31.49
CA PHE A 409 12.87 2.32 -30.14
C PHE A 409 14.38 2.60 -30.04
N GLU A 410 14.73 3.80 -29.58
CA GLU A 410 16.11 4.19 -29.34
C GLU A 410 16.50 3.96 -27.89
N LEU A 411 17.52 3.10 -27.68
CA LEU A 411 18.07 2.88 -26.36
C LEU A 411 18.79 4.13 -25.83
N PRO A 412 18.65 4.47 -24.54
CA PRO A 412 19.41 5.54 -23.92
C PRO A 412 20.92 5.34 -24.11
N SER A 413 21.64 6.43 -24.44
CA SER A 413 23.07 6.39 -24.73
C SER A 413 23.95 5.92 -23.57
N ASN A 414 23.45 6.03 -22.34
CA ASN A 414 24.09 5.64 -21.09
C ASN A 414 23.66 4.25 -20.57
N ILE A 415 22.89 3.48 -21.34
CA ILE A 415 22.41 2.18 -20.87
C ILE A 415 23.55 1.15 -20.76
N SER A 416 23.59 0.45 -19.63
CA SER A 416 24.50 -0.67 -19.38
C SER A 416 23.69 -1.95 -19.24
N PHE A 417 24.20 -3.05 -19.80
CA PHE A 417 23.60 -4.38 -19.68
C PHE A 417 24.49 -5.28 -18.82
N PRO A 418 23.90 -6.27 -18.12
CA PRO A 418 24.68 -7.26 -17.38
C PRO A 418 25.72 -7.94 -18.29
N GLN A 419 26.96 -8.07 -17.81
CA GLN A 419 28.02 -8.76 -18.58
C GLN A 419 27.81 -10.27 -18.67
N LYS A 420 27.15 -10.84 -17.64
CA LYS A 420 26.77 -12.24 -17.56
C LYS A 420 25.28 -12.31 -17.25
N TYR A 421 24.56 -13.03 -18.09
CA TYR A 421 23.14 -13.31 -17.92
C TYR A 421 22.86 -14.68 -18.53
N GLU A 422 21.80 -15.31 -18.03
CA GLU A 422 21.26 -16.51 -18.64
C GLU A 422 20.55 -16.18 -19.96
N LYS A 423 20.57 -17.11 -20.93
CA LYS A 423 19.85 -16.95 -22.20
C LYS A 423 18.35 -16.74 -21.96
N GLY A 424 17.74 -15.92 -22.81
CA GLY A 424 16.33 -15.55 -22.67
C GLY A 424 16.17 -14.20 -21.99
N ILE A 425 16.37 -13.15 -22.78
CA ILE A 425 15.97 -11.78 -22.46
C ILE A 425 14.49 -11.66 -22.82
N ILE A 426 13.69 -11.08 -21.93
CA ILE A 426 12.27 -10.83 -22.19
C ILE A 426 12.10 -9.35 -22.51
N VAL A 427 11.51 -9.04 -23.66
CA VAL A 427 11.04 -7.70 -24.01
C VAL A 427 9.51 -7.69 -23.98
N TYR A 428 8.93 -6.74 -23.25
CA TYR A 428 7.49 -6.61 -23.04
C TYR A 428 7.14 -5.16 -22.74
N GLY A 429 5.86 -4.84 -22.59
CA GLY A 429 5.46 -3.50 -22.18
C GLY A 429 3.99 -3.37 -21.84
N SER A 430 3.67 -2.21 -21.27
CA SER A 430 2.32 -1.73 -21.01
C SER A 430 2.26 -0.23 -21.28
N PRO A 431 1.05 0.35 -21.44
CA PRO A 431 0.92 1.80 -21.60
C PRO A 431 1.60 2.63 -20.51
N TYR A 432 1.47 2.26 -19.23
CA TYR A 432 2.00 3.07 -18.12
C TYR A 432 3.48 2.81 -17.79
N THR A 433 4.03 1.66 -18.18
CA THR A 433 5.46 1.34 -17.95
C THR A 433 6.33 1.45 -19.20
N GLY A 434 5.74 1.53 -20.40
CA GLY A 434 6.46 1.58 -21.66
C GLY A 434 7.13 0.24 -21.99
N ILE A 435 8.26 0.30 -22.69
CA ILE A 435 9.04 -0.89 -23.03
C ILE A 435 9.94 -1.28 -21.86
N ASN A 436 9.85 -2.53 -21.44
CA ASN A 436 10.63 -3.12 -20.37
C ASN A 436 11.45 -4.30 -20.88
N ILE A 437 12.58 -4.54 -20.21
CA ILE A 437 13.55 -5.58 -20.56
C ILE A 437 13.96 -6.30 -19.28
N SER A 438 13.70 -7.61 -19.20
CA SER A 438 14.08 -8.43 -18.05
C SER A 438 15.12 -9.48 -18.45
N PHE A 439 16.10 -9.69 -17.57
CA PHE A 439 17.18 -10.65 -17.71
C PHE A 439 17.06 -11.74 -16.64
N GLY A 440 17.43 -12.98 -16.98
CA GLY A 440 17.56 -14.06 -15.98
C GLY A 440 16.25 -14.54 -15.37
N THR A 441 15.10 -14.27 -16.01
CA THR A 441 13.78 -14.70 -15.55
C THR A 441 12.98 -15.46 -16.61
N ALA A 442 13.53 -15.62 -17.83
CA ALA A 442 12.83 -16.34 -18.89
C ALA A 442 12.56 -17.80 -18.53
N HIS A 443 13.39 -18.46 -17.75
CA HIS A 443 13.12 -19.84 -17.33
C HIS A 443 11.88 -19.98 -16.44
N CYS A 444 11.41 -18.90 -15.82
CA CYS A 444 10.21 -18.87 -14.97
C CYS A 444 8.90 -18.73 -15.76
N ILE A 445 8.95 -18.28 -17.02
CA ILE A 445 7.74 -17.89 -17.75
C ILE A 445 7.21 -19.04 -18.61
N ALA A 446 6.15 -19.71 -18.15
CA ALA A 446 5.51 -20.77 -18.92
C ALA A 446 4.70 -20.18 -20.09
N SER A 447 5.25 -20.24 -21.31
CA SER A 447 4.53 -19.87 -22.54
C SER A 447 4.99 -20.75 -23.72
N PRO A 448 4.09 -21.05 -24.68
CA PRO A 448 4.46 -21.78 -25.90
C PRO A 448 5.51 -21.06 -26.75
N GLU A 449 5.59 -19.73 -26.69
CA GLU A 449 6.59 -18.93 -27.40
C GLU A 449 7.93 -18.85 -26.68
N ASN A 450 8.05 -19.36 -25.45
CA ASN A 450 9.26 -19.29 -24.65
C ASN A 450 10.10 -20.57 -24.74
N PRO A 451 11.18 -20.60 -25.53
CA PRO A 451 12.06 -21.77 -25.60
C PRO A 451 12.97 -21.93 -24.38
N TYR A 452 12.99 -20.96 -23.46
CA TYR A 452 13.88 -20.94 -22.29
C TYR A 452 13.20 -21.41 -21.00
N TYR A 453 11.89 -21.64 -21.01
CA TYR A 453 11.14 -22.12 -19.84
C TYR A 453 11.72 -23.44 -19.32
N ASN A 454 11.89 -23.53 -17.99
CA ASN A 454 12.37 -24.73 -17.31
C ASN A 454 11.65 -24.88 -15.97
N ALA A 455 10.74 -25.85 -15.87
CA ALA A 455 9.90 -26.05 -14.68
C ALA A 455 10.70 -26.30 -13.39
N GLU A 456 11.80 -27.06 -13.45
CA GLU A 456 12.62 -27.35 -12.27
C GLU A 456 13.23 -26.08 -11.68
N ARG A 457 13.77 -25.22 -12.53
CA ARG A 457 14.33 -23.93 -12.12
C ARG A 457 13.24 -22.90 -11.79
N ALA A 458 12.15 -22.90 -12.55
CA ALA A 458 11.00 -22.06 -12.28
C ALA A 458 10.44 -22.33 -10.87
N ALA A 459 10.47 -23.58 -10.40
CA ALA A 459 10.02 -23.95 -9.05
C ALA A 459 10.93 -23.43 -7.92
N GLU A 460 12.11 -22.90 -8.24
CA GLU A 460 13.01 -22.24 -7.28
C GLU A 460 12.89 -20.70 -7.38
N ASP A 461 12.76 -20.17 -8.60
CA ASP A 461 12.91 -18.74 -8.85
C ASP A 461 11.60 -17.98 -9.10
N SER A 462 10.51 -18.65 -9.52
CA SER A 462 9.29 -17.94 -9.98
C SER A 462 8.62 -17.14 -8.87
N PHE A 463 8.78 -17.53 -7.60
CA PHE A 463 8.22 -16.75 -6.50
C PHE A 463 8.89 -15.38 -6.36
N ASN A 464 10.14 -15.20 -6.80
CA ASN A 464 10.80 -13.89 -6.83
C ASN A 464 10.05 -12.87 -7.71
N ILE A 465 9.31 -13.33 -8.72
CA ILE A 465 8.45 -12.47 -9.54
C ILE A 465 7.25 -11.97 -8.72
N ILE A 466 6.67 -12.85 -7.89
CA ILE A 466 5.54 -12.51 -7.03
C ILE A 466 5.96 -11.63 -5.85
N SER A 467 7.10 -11.92 -5.24
CA SER A 467 7.62 -11.15 -4.10
C SER A 467 8.30 -9.84 -4.48
N GLY A 468 8.51 -9.59 -5.78
CA GLY A 468 9.25 -8.42 -6.26
C GLY A 468 10.75 -8.46 -5.96
N ASN A 469 11.30 -9.60 -5.56
CA ASN A 469 12.73 -9.74 -5.28
C ASN A 469 13.55 -9.51 -6.56
N GLY A 470 14.38 -8.46 -6.56
CA GLY A 470 15.11 -7.99 -7.74
C GLY A 470 14.28 -7.15 -8.73
N LEU A 471 13.02 -6.83 -8.39
CA LEU A 471 12.06 -6.06 -9.19
C LEU A 471 12.00 -6.52 -10.66
N PRO A 472 11.74 -7.82 -10.92
CA PRO A 472 11.90 -8.39 -12.25
C PRO A 472 10.83 -7.91 -13.23
N PHE A 473 9.66 -7.49 -12.75
CA PHE A 473 8.53 -7.02 -13.54
C PHE A 473 7.73 -5.94 -12.79
N PRO A 474 7.18 -4.93 -13.49
CA PRO A 474 6.17 -4.03 -12.92
C PRO A 474 4.90 -4.79 -12.49
N TYR A 475 4.18 -4.26 -11.49
CA TYR A 475 2.98 -4.89 -10.91
C TYR A 475 1.93 -5.31 -11.95
N GLU A 476 1.59 -4.43 -12.89
CA GLU A 476 0.60 -4.74 -13.94
C GLU A 476 1.04 -5.91 -14.84
N ILE A 477 2.36 -6.07 -15.04
CA ILE A 477 2.91 -7.17 -15.81
C ILE A 477 2.86 -8.47 -15.01
N VAL A 478 3.11 -8.42 -13.70
CA VAL A 478 2.92 -9.58 -12.81
C VAL A 478 1.45 -10.02 -12.82
N CYS A 479 0.50 -9.09 -12.71
CA CYS A 479 -0.93 -9.41 -12.82
C CYS A 479 -1.26 -10.12 -14.12
N LYS A 480 -0.74 -9.61 -15.25
CA LYS A 480 -0.94 -10.23 -16.56
C LYS A 480 -0.31 -11.62 -16.68
N LEU A 481 0.86 -11.84 -16.08
CA LEU A 481 1.49 -13.17 -16.02
C LEU A 481 0.64 -14.17 -15.22
N ILE A 482 0.05 -13.72 -14.09
CA ILE A 482 -0.87 -14.52 -13.28
C ILE A 482 -2.14 -14.84 -14.07
N GLU A 483 -2.78 -13.85 -14.68
CA GLU A 483 -4.02 -14.00 -15.46
C GLU A 483 -3.87 -14.95 -16.64
N LYS A 484 -2.71 -14.92 -17.31
CA LYS A 484 -2.37 -15.82 -18.42
C LYS A 484 -1.88 -17.20 -17.96
N GLY A 485 -1.80 -17.46 -16.66
CA GLY A 485 -1.33 -18.74 -16.10
C GLY A 485 0.14 -19.03 -16.40
N MET A 486 0.97 -17.99 -16.57
CA MET A 486 2.36 -18.10 -17.03
C MET A 486 3.37 -18.34 -15.89
N LEU A 487 2.90 -18.46 -14.64
CA LEU A 487 3.72 -18.71 -13.45
C LEU A 487 3.26 -19.96 -12.66
N PRO A 488 3.09 -21.12 -13.32
CA PRO A 488 2.50 -22.31 -12.69
C PRO A 488 3.39 -22.91 -11.58
N ASP A 489 4.69 -22.62 -11.59
CA ASP A 489 5.67 -23.15 -10.64
C ASP A 489 5.94 -22.19 -9.46
N ALA A 490 5.32 -21.00 -9.43
CA ALA A 490 5.51 -20.05 -8.35
C ALA A 490 5.01 -20.64 -7.02
N ASN A 491 5.94 -20.81 -6.08
CA ASN A 491 5.70 -21.45 -4.80
C ASN A 491 6.53 -20.76 -3.71
N ILE A 492 5.88 -20.31 -2.64
CA ILE A 492 6.60 -19.73 -1.49
C ILE A 492 7.32 -20.83 -0.67
N PHE A 493 6.90 -22.09 -0.80
CA PHE A 493 7.45 -23.21 -0.05
C PHE A 493 8.61 -23.88 -0.80
N THR A 494 9.79 -23.91 -0.16
CA THR A 494 11.02 -24.45 -0.76
C THR A 494 11.36 -25.88 -0.32
N SER A 495 10.68 -26.44 0.69
CA SER A 495 10.97 -27.79 1.22
C SER A 495 10.12 -28.90 0.59
N ARG A 496 10.73 -30.02 0.20
CA ARG A 496 10.08 -31.10 -0.58
C ARG A 496 8.81 -31.70 0.04
N TYR A 497 8.70 -31.76 1.37
CA TYR A 497 7.53 -32.32 2.06
C TYR A 497 6.34 -31.34 2.12
N VAL A 498 6.61 -30.03 2.08
CA VAL A 498 5.58 -28.98 2.08
C VAL A 498 5.38 -28.41 0.67
N LYS A 499 6.23 -28.80 -0.30
CA LYS A 499 6.26 -28.20 -1.65
C LYS A 499 4.98 -28.41 -2.44
N GLU A 500 4.38 -29.61 -2.43
CA GLU A 500 3.18 -29.89 -3.24
C GLU A 500 1.94 -29.17 -2.72
N GLU A 501 1.62 -29.31 -1.43
CA GLU A 501 0.50 -28.55 -0.84
C GLU A 501 0.80 -27.06 -0.81
N GLY A 502 2.05 -26.68 -0.53
CA GLY A 502 2.50 -25.31 -0.60
C GLY A 502 2.32 -24.68 -1.98
N LEU A 503 2.55 -25.43 -3.06
CA LEU A 503 2.30 -24.97 -4.42
C LEU A 503 0.80 -24.71 -4.62
N LYS A 504 -0.07 -25.65 -4.23
CA LYS A 504 -1.53 -25.48 -4.37
C LYS A 504 -2.02 -24.25 -3.64
N ILE A 505 -1.59 -24.05 -2.39
CA ILE A 505 -2.03 -22.90 -1.60
C ILE A 505 -1.44 -21.60 -2.16
N THR A 506 -0.16 -21.61 -2.56
CA THR A 506 0.47 -20.44 -3.20
C THR A 506 -0.30 -20.05 -4.45
N GLN A 507 -0.60 -21.00 -5.33
CA GLN A 507 -1.33 -20.76 -6.57
C GLN A 507 -2.77 -20.29 -6.31
N ALA A 508 -3.45 -20.85 -5.32
CA ALA A 508 -4.79 -20.42 -4.92
C ALA A 508 -4.83 -18.98 -4.38
N ASN A 509 -3.72 -18.48 -3.84
CA ASN A 509 -3.61 -17.15 -3.23
C ASN A 509 -2.61 -16.24 -3.97
N ILE A 510 -2.21 -16.58 -5.20
CA ILE A 510 -1.08 -15.93 -5.90
C ILE A 510 -1.32 -14.44 -6.14
N GLN A 511 -2.58 -14.04 -6.39
CA GLN A 511 -2.94 -12.65 -6.56
C GLN A 511 -2.81 -11.86 -5.25
N PHE A 512 -3.28 -12.40 -4.12
CA PHE A 512 -3.10 -11.77 -2.82
C PHE A 512 -1.61 -11.59 -2.49
N LEU A 513 -0.80 -12.62 -2.75
CA LEU A 513 0.65 -12.56 -2.54
C LEU A 513 1.31 -11.48 -3.40
N ALA A 514 0.94 -11.39 -4.69
CA ALA A 514 1.46 -10.33 -5.57
C ALA A 514 1.05 -8.93 -5.09
N ASP A 515 -0.22 -8.74 -4.74
CA ASP A 515 -0.72 -7.45 -4.21
C ASP A 515 -0.01 -7.08 -2.91
N TYR A 516 0.18 -8.05 -2.02
CA TYR A 516 0.84 -7.88 -0.72
C TYR A 516 2.31 -7.48 -0.84
N TYR A 517 3.10 -8.21 -1.64
CA TYR A 517 4.55 -7.96 -1.74
C TYR A 517 4.90 -6.79 -2.68
N LEU A 518 4.16 -6.62 -3.78
CA LEU A 518 4.41 -5.54 -4.73
C LEU A 518 3.72 -4.23 -4.34
N MET A 519 2.91 -4.25 -3.26
CA MET A 519 2.14 -3.10 -2.78
C MET A 519 1.27 -2.48 -3.90
N GLY A 520 0.70 -3.33 -4.74
CA GLY A 520 -0.06 -2.95 -5.93
C GLY A 520 -1.54 -3.27 -5.83
N ARG A 521 -2.34 -2.56 -6.62
CA ARG A 521 -3.80 -2.70 -6.70
C ARG A 521 -4.30 -2.75 -8.14
N LYS A 522 -4.98 -3.84 -8.50
CA LYS A 522 -5.55 -4.02 -9.85
C LYS A 522 -6.52 -2.90 -10.25
N ASP A 523 -7.29 -2.38 -9.31
CA ASP A 523 -8.28 -1.34 -9.58
C ASP A 523 -7.69 0.07 -9.72
N LYS A 524 -6.40 0.25 -9.44
CA LYS A 524 -5.71 1.56 -9.52
C LYS A 524 -4.46 1.60 -10.38
N ASP A 525 -3.70 0.51 -10.40
CA ASP A 525 -2.32 0.50 -10.91
C ASP A 525 -2.18 -0.20 -12.27
N LEU A 526 -3.30 -0.62 -12.87
CA LEU A 526 -3.32 -1.13 -14.24
C LEU A 526 -3.49 0.02 -15.22
N SER A 527 -2.81 -0.09 -16.37
CA SER A 527 -3.05 0.81 -17.50
C SER A 527 -4.53 0.72 -17.95
N PRO A 528 -5.21 1.86 -18.24
CA PRO A 528 -6.58 1.88 -18.75
C PRO A 528 -6.78 1.00 -19.98
N GLU A 529 -7.92 0.30 -20.04
CA GLU A 529 -8.24 -0.65 -21.12
C GLU A 529 -8.16 -0.03 -22.51
N GLU A 530 -8.53 1.25 -22.64
CA GLU A 530 -8.50 2.00 -23.90
C GLU A 530 -7.10 2.27 -24.45
N LEU A 531 -6.05 2.13 -23.62
CA LEU A 531 -4.66 2.35 -24.04
C LEU A 531 -3.99 1.07 -24.57
N TRP A 532 -4.47 -0.12 -24.17
CA TRP A 532 -4.00 -1.42 -24.66
C TRP A 532 -4.36 -1.63 -26.13
#